data_AF-A0A657ITS3-F1
#
_entry.id   AF-A0A657ITS3-F1
#
_cell.length_a   1.000
_cell.length_b   1.000
_cell.length_c   1.000
_cell.angle_alpha   90.00
_cell.angle_beta   90.00
_cell.angle_gamma   90.00
#
_symmetry.space_group_name_H-M   'P 1'
#
loop_
_entity.id
_entity.type
_entity.pdbx_description
1 polymer ?
#
loop_
_entity_poly.entity_id
_entity_poly.type
_entity_poly.pdbx_seq_one_letter_code
_entity_poly.pdbx_strand_id
1 'polypeptide(L)'
;MGVIENIERGLEKAVRGVFSAGSKHRLEPVDLASRLRAEMDNKAYAIAEGRTIAPNVFVIEFSETDFPRAQDWGQDLAEELCDVAIRHARAQGYTLRGAVRVSFTGTAPASCVPASSW
;
A
#
# COMPACT_ATOMS: atom_id res chain seq x y z
N MET A 1 6.47 -30.59 -13.73
CA MET A 1 5.05 -30.19 -13.86
C MET A 1 4.48 -30.12 -12.45
N GLY A 2 4.01 -28.99 -11.91
CA GLY A 2 4.15 -27.59 -12.32
C GLY A 2 3.74 -26.76 -11.10
N VAL A 3 4.59 -25.87 -10.59
CA VAL A 3 4.41 -25.27 -9.24
C VAL A 3 3.94 -23.81 -9.28
N ILE A 4 3.39 -23.40 -10.43
CA ILE A 4 3.11 -22.00 -10.79
C ILE A 4 1.80 -21.90 -11.59
N GLU A 5 0.71 -22.44 -11.03
CA GLU A 5 -0.61 -22.41 -11.69
C GLU A 5 -1.77 -22.36 -10.68
N ASN A 6 -1.60 -21.63 -9.57
CA ASN A 6 -2.73 -21.16 -8.74
C ASN A 6 -2.39 -19.93 -7.88
N ILE A 7 -1.82 -18.88 -8.49
CA ILE A 7 -1.89 -17.51 -7.94
C ILE A 7 -3.11 -16.82 -8.60
N GLU A 8 -4.26 -17.50 -8.56
CA GLU A 8 -5.51 -16.96 -9.08
C GLU A 8 -6.30 -16.26 -7.97
N ARG A 9 -6.56 -14.97 -8.20
CA ARG A 9 -7.53 -14.12 -7.51
C ARG A 9 -7.20 -13.84 -6.03
N GLY A 10 -6.77 -12.60 -5.79
CA GLY A 10 -7.51 -11.41 -6.18
C GLY A 10 -8.13 -10.76 -4.95
N LEU A 11 -7.82 -9.47 -4.80
CA LEU A 11 -7.25 -9.11 -3.52
C LEU A 11 -7.36 -7.62 -3.17
N GLU A 12 -7.45 -7.40 -1.85
CA GLU A 12 -8.09 -6.28 -1.21
C GLU A 12 -7.44 -6.05 0.19
N LYS A 13 -7.05 -4.79 0.53
CA LYS A 13 -6.90 -4.15 1.87
C LYS A 13 -5.52 -4.12 2.56
N ALA A 14 -4.50 -3.42 2.03
CA ALA A 14 -3.29 -3.04 2.81
C ALA A 14 -2.90 -1.44 2.64
N VAL A 15 -2.95 0.42 4.07
CA VAL A 15 -3.08 1.90 4.23
C VAL A 15 -1.77 2.66 4.30
N ARG A 16 -1.81 3.84 3.69
CA ARG A 16 -1.44 5.12 4.31
C ARG A 16 -0.39 5.05 5.43
N GLY A 17 0.80 4.57 5.06
CA GLY A 17 2.02 4.64 5.86
C GLY A 17 3.00 5.56 5.16
N VAL A 18 3.44 6.61 5.86
CA VAL A 18 4.42 7.57 5.33
C VAL A 18 5.79 7.18 5.87
N PHE A 19 6.68 6.73 4.96
CA PHE A 19 8.05 6.35 5.27
C PHE A 19 9.01 7.02 4.30
N SER A 20 9.62 8.15 4.71
CA SER A 20 10.68 8.82 3.94
C SER A 20 11.87 7.86 3.74
N ALA A 21 12.08 7.39 2.51
CA ALA A 21 13.08 6.37 2.18
C ALA A 21 14.51 6.96 2.09
N GLY A 22 15.10 7.29 3.24
CA GLY A 22 16.47 7.78 3.33
C GLY A 22 17.54 6.67 3.26
N SER A 23 17.83 6.12 2.08
CA SER A 23 19.02 5.28 1.86
C SER A 23 19.40 5.11 0.37
N LYS A 24 20.69 4.87 0.12
CA LYS A 24 21.26 4.65 -1.24
C LYS A 24 20.97 3.24 -1.78
N HIS A 25 19.76 2.73 -1.58
CA HIS A 25 19.35 1.40 -2.01
C HIS A 25 18.20 1.52 -3.03
N ARG A 26 18.27 0.72 -4.08
CA ARG A 26 17.27 0.68 -5.15
C ARG A 26 15.91 0.32 -4.54
N LEU A 27 14.90 1.18 -4.62
CA LEU A 27 13.53 0.84 -4.22
C LEU A 27 13.06 -0.37 -5.04
N GLU A 28 12.46 -1.38 -4.41
CA GLU A 28 12.04 -2.61 -5.09
C GLU A 28 10.59 -2.98 -4.72
N PRO A 29 9.79 -3.58 -5.64
CA PRO A 29 8.41 -3.99 -5.37
C PRO A 29 8.24 -4.85 -4.11
N VAL A 30 9.22 -5.71 -3.81
CA VAL A 30 9.20 -6.60 -2.64
C VAL A 30 9.31 -5.85 -1.30
N ASP A 31 10.00 -4.71 -1.27
CA ASP A 31 10.07 -3.83 -0.08
C ASP A 31 8.71 -3.14 0.14
N LEU A 32 8.10 -2.61 -0.93
CA LEU A 32 6.75 -2.05 -0.88
C LEU A 32 5.75 -3.09 -0.35
N ALA A 33 5.73 -4.31 -0.90
CA ALA A 33 4.91 -5.43 -0.43
C ALA A 33 5.12 -5.77 1.06
N SER A 34 6.36 -5.64 1.56
CA SER A 34 6.65 -5.90 2.97
C SER A 34 6.12 -4.80 3.89
N ARG A 35 6.35 -3.52 3.53
CA ARG A 35 5.83 -2.35 4.26
C ARG A 35 4.30 -2.33 4.25
N LEU A 36 3.68 -2.70 3.14
CA LEU A 36 2.23 -2.78 2.96
C LEU A 36 1.60 -3.72 4.01
N ARG A 37 2.20 -4.89 4.26
CA ARG A 37 1.73 -5.85 5.27
C ARG A 37 1.90 -5.29 6.68
N ALA A 38 3.09 -4.79 7.01
CA ALA A 38 3.37 -4.21 8.32
C ALA A 38 2.43 -3.05 8.67
N GLU A 39 2.08 -2.19 7.70
CA GLU A 39 1.11 -1.11 7.90
C GLU A 39 -0.35 -1.59 7.96
N MET A 40 -0.65 -2.81 7.51
CA MET A 40 -1.92 -3.47 7.84
C MET A 40 -1.94 -3.90 9.30
N ASP A 41 -0.91 -4.61 9.75
CA ASP A 41 -0.82 -5.12 11.12
C ASP A 41 -0.85 -3.97 12.14
N ASN A 42 -0.11 -2.89 11.86
CA ASN A 42 -0.05 -1.67 12.67
C ASN A 42 -1.39 -0.90 12.75
N LYS A 43 -2.29 -1.08 11.78
CA LYS A 43 -3.57 -0.34 11.67
C LYS A 43 -4.80 -1.24 11.68
N ALA A 44 -4.61 -2.53 11.94
CA ALA A 44 -5.63 -3.47 12.30
C ALA A 44 -6.03 -3.26 13.76
N TYR A 45 -7.32 -3.29 14.06
CA TYR A 45 -7.80 -3.08 15.44
C TYR A 45 -8.93 -4.05 15.79
N ALA A 46 -8.91 -4.57 17.02
CA ALA A 46 -9.95 -5.44 17.54
C ALA A 46 -11.23 -4.67 17.88
N ILE A 47 -12.39 -5.32 17.69
CA ILE A 47 -13.70 -4.86 18.19
C ILE A 47 -14.27 -5.87 19.19
N ALA A 48 -15.25 -5.43 20.00
CA ALA A 48 -15.83 -6.21 21.10
C ALA A 48 -16.45 -7.56 20.68
N GLU A 49 -16.80 -7.75 19.40
CA GLU A 49 -17.27 -9.02 18.83
C GLU A 49 -16.15 -10.06 18.62
N GLY A 50 -14.93 -9.84 19.12
CA GLY A 50 -13.79 -10.74 18.92
C GLY A 50 -13.22 -10.74 17.50
N ARG A 51 -13.60 -9.76 16.68
CA ARG A 51 -13.15 -9.59 15.28
C ARG A 51 -12.09 -8.51 15.21
N THR A 52 -11.07 -8.70 14.38
CA THR A 52 -10.10 -7.65 14.04
C THR A 52 -10.49 -7.02 12.71
N ILE A 53 -10.58 -5.69 12.62
CA ILE A 53 -10.90 -4.97 11.39
C ILE A 53 -9.62 -4.39 10.78
N ALA A 54 -9.42 -4.60 9.48
CA ALA A 54 -8.38 -3.93 8.70
C ALA A 54 -8.96 -2.90 7.67
N PRO A 55 -8.26 -1.78 7.43
CA PRO A 55 -8.70 -0.68 6.56
C PRO A 55 -8.43 -0.95 5.07
N ASN A 56 -9.12 -0.28 4.12
CA ASN A 56 -9.05 -0.62 2.67
C ASN A 56 -8.10 0.20 1.81
N VAL A 57 -8.00 1.50 2.08
CA VAL A 57 -7.55 2.45 1.06
C VAL A 57 -6.14 2.92 1.35
N PHE A 58 -5.23 2.55 0.46
CA PHE A 58 -3.81 2.78 0.63
C PHE A 58 -3.32 3.81 -0.38
N VAL A 59 -2.64 4.81 0.15
CA VAL A 59 -1.89 5.80 -0.60
C VAL A 59 -0.44 5.60 -0.21
N ILE A 60 0.38 5.17 -1.17
CA ILE A 60 1.84 5.09 -1.01
C ILE A 60 2.39 6.39 -1.55
N GLU A 61 3.11 7.11 -0.69
CA GLU A 61 3.76 8.36 -1.03
C GLU A 61 5.22 8.10 -1.40
N PHE A 62 5.62 8.63 -2.56
CA PHE A 62 6.97 8.53 -3.11
C PHE A 62 7.65 9.90 -3.13
N SER A 63 8.94 9.93 -2.80
CA SER A 63 9.80 11.08 -3.05
C SER A 63 9.74 11.53 -4.52
N GLU A 64 9.95 12.82 -4.79
CA GLU A 64 10.01 13.37 -6.16
C GLU A 64 11.02 12.63 -7.07
N THR A 65 12.09 12.09 -6.50
CA THR A 65 13.12 11.27 -7.16
C THR A 65 12.65 9.88 -7.61
N ASP A 66 11.67 9.31 -6.92
CA ASP A 66 11.26 7.90 -7.07
C ASP A 66 9.86 7.77 -7.68
N PHE A 67 9.05 8.82 -7.61
CA PHE A 67 7.73 8.87 -8.25
C PHE A 67 7.75 8.60 -9.77
N PRO A 68 8.75 9.04 -10.58
CA PRO A 68 8.85 8.65 -11.99
C PRO A 68 8.96 7.13 -12.21
N ARG A 69 9.52 6.40 -11.24
CA ARG A 69 9.62 4.92 -11.29
C ARG A 69 8.37 4.24 -10.74
N ALA A 70 7.64 4.89 -9.83
CA ALA A 70 6.28 4.48 -9.46
C ALA A 70 5.29 4.64 -10.64
N GLN A 71 5.53 5.61 -11.55
CA GLN A 71 4.76 5.76 -12.79
C GLN A 71 5.07 4.66 -13.82
N ASP A 72 6.34 4.26 -13.96
CA ASP A 72 6.78 3.13 -14.80
C ASP A 72 6.15 1.80 -14.36
N TRP A 73 6.07 1.55 -13.05
CA TRP A 73 5.34 0.42 -12.46
C TRP A 73 3.81 0.53 -12.59
N GLY A 74 3.29 1.76 -12.62
CA GLY A 74 1.92 2.08 -13.03
C GLY A 74 0.81 1.29 -12.33
N GLN A 75 -0.15 0.82 -13.12
CA GLN A 75 -1.32 0.07 -12.62
C GLN A 75 -0.94 -1.35 -12.19
N ASP A 76 -0.01 -2.00 -12.88
CA ASP A 76 0.38 -3.41 -12.67
C ASP A 76 0.89 -3.65 -11.23
N LEU A 77 1.78 -2.78 -10.74
CA LEU A 77 2.21 -2.85 -9.33
C LEU A 77 1.11 -2.44 -8.34
N ALA A 78 0.19 -1.55 -8.72
CA ALA A 78 -0.95 -1.25 -7.86
C ALA A 78 -1.87 -2.48 -7.76
N GLU A 79 -2.03 -3.25 -8.84
CA GLU A 79 -2.74 -4.53 -8.90
C GLU A 79 -2.00 -5.67 -8.19
N GLU A 80 -0.65 -5.70 -8.17
CA GLU A 80 0.14 -6.70 -7.41
C GLU A 80 0.31 -6.36 -5.91
N LEU A 81 0.27 -5.08 -5.53
CA LEU A 81 0.10 -4.70 -4.11
C LEU A 81 -1.35 -4.92 -3.67
N CYS A 82 -2.29 -4.74 -4.59
CA CYS A 82 -3.60 -5.39 -4.59
C CYS A 82 -3.56 -6.89 -5.00
N ASP A 83 -2.41 -7.59 -4.90
CA ASP A 83 -2.31 -9.03 -4.62
C ASP A 83 -1.36 -9.40 -3.44
N VAL A 84 -0.96 -8.44 -2.59
CA VAL A 84 -0.29 -8.74 -1.29
C VAL A 84 -1.26 -8.73 -0.09
N ALA A 85 -2.28 -7.87 -0.10
CA ALA A 85 -3.13 -7.58 1.06
C ALA A 85 -4.15 -8.65 1.52
N ILE A 86 -5.20 -9.01 0.77
CA ILE A 86 -6.21 -10.03 1.19
C ILE A 86 -5.51 -11.35 1.53
N ARG A 87 -4.39 -11.70 0.90
CA ARG A 87 -3.60 -12.88 1.24
C ARG A 87 -3.09 -12.76 2.68
N HIS A 88 -2.52 -11.61 3.03
CA HIS A 88 -2.14 -11.29 4.42
C HIS A 88 -3.35 -11.19 5.36
N ALA A 89 -4.39 -10.44 5.02
CA ALA A 89 -5.59 -10.28 5.85
C ALA A 89 -6.35 -11.59 6.10
N ARG A 90 -6.53 -12.44 5.07
CA ARG A 90 -7.10 -13.79 5.21
C ARG A 90 -6.21 -14.64 6.14
N ALA A 91 -4.88 -14.55 6.01
CA ALA A 91 -3.95 -15.27 6.89
C ALA A 91 -3.96 -14.78 8.35
N GLN A 92 -4.17 -13.48 8.58
CA GLN A 92 -4.30 -12.89 9.93
C GLN A 92 -5.73 -12.92 10.50
N GLY A 93 -6.72 -13.45 9.75
CA GLY A 93 -8.13 -13.46 10.16
C GLY A 93 -8.81 -12.08 10.21
N TYR A 94 -8.29 -11.09 9.49
CA TYR A 94 -8.78 -9.72 9.52
C TYR A 94 -10.05 -9.51 8.67
N THR A 95 -11.02 -8.81 9.23
CA THR A 95 -12.30 -8.45 8.61
C THR A 95 -12.17 -7.19 7.77
N LEU A 96 -12.65 -7.27 6.53
CA LEU A 96 -12.40 -6.28 5.50
C LEU A 96 -13.68 -5.53 5.13
N ARG A 97 -13.85 -4.32 5.68
CA ARG A 97 -14.94 -3.38 5.32
C ARG A 97 -14.86 -2.86 3.88
N GLY A 98 -15.17 -3.69 2.88
CA GLY A 98 -15.35 -3.32 1.46
C GLY A 98 -14.08 -3.27 0.58
N ALA A 99 -14.32 -3.10 -0.72
CA ALA A 99 -13.32 -3.18 -1.78
C ALA A 99 -12.24 -2.08 -1.78
N VAL A 100 -11.22 -2.26 -2.63
CA VAL A 100 -9.86 -1.76 -2.36
C VAL A 100 -9.21 -1.02 -3.50
N ARG A 101 -8.35 -0.09 -3.07
CA ARG A 101 -7.49 0.74 -3.87
C ARG A 101 -6.15 0.86 -3.14
N VAL A 102 -5.09 0.33 -3.74
CA VAL A 102 -3.74 0.89 -3.58
C VAL A 102 -3.61 1.99 -4.64
N SER A 103 -2.93 3.09 -4.30
CA SER A 103 -2.72 4.22 -5.20
C SER A 103 -1.39 4.90 -4.87
N PHE A 104 -0.72 5.44 -5.87
CA PHE A 104 0.59 6.08 -5.73
C PHE A 104 0.45 7.60 -5.85
N THR A 105 1.16 8.34 -5.00
CA THR A 105 1.29 9.80 -5.10
C THR A 105 2.75 10.19 -4.97
N GLY A 106 3.17 11.24 -5.66
CA GLY A 106 4.39 11.95 -5.32
C GLY A 106 4.14 12.85 -4.11
N THR A 107 5.15 13.04 -3.26
CA THR A 107 5.21 14.22 -2.37
C THR A 107 5.31 15.45 -3.26
N ALA A 108 4.26 16.27 -3.32
CA ALA A 108 4.38 17.60 -3.91
C ALA A 108 5.24 18.49 -2.97
N PRO A 109 6.19 19.29 -3.49
CA PRO A 109 7.05 20.10 -2.64
C PRO A 109 6.21 21.09 -1.82
N ALA A 110 6.42 21.09 -0.50
CA ALA A 110 5.60 21.80 0.48
C ALA A 110 5.83 23.32 0.52
N SER A 111 5.90 23.98 -0.66
CA SER A 111 6.28 25.39 -0.78
C SER A 111 5.73 26.09 -2.03
N CYS A 112 4.40 26.13 -2.19
CA CYS A 112 3.76 27.28 -2.86
C CYS A 112 2.28 27.46 -2.45
N VAL A 113 2.06 27.97 -1.23
CA VAL A 113 0.79 28.65 -0.93
C VAL A 113 0.92 30.07 -1.49
N PRO A 114 0.14 30.49 -2.50
CA PRO A 114 0.14 31.88 -2.93
C PRO A 114 -0.43 32.73 -1.80
N ALA A 115 0.41 33.59 -1.21
CA ALA A 115 0.03 34.51 -0.14
C ALA A 115 -0.76 35.73 -0.69
N SER A 116 -1.84 35.47 -1.43
CA SER A 116 -2.68 36.48 -2.08
C SER A 116 -3.64 37.15 -1.08
N SER A 117 -3.12 37.95 -0.15
CA SER A 117 -3.91 38.82 0.74
C SER A 117 -3.08 39.87 1.50
N TRP A 118 -2.39 40.77 0.78
CA TRP A 118 -2.01 42.12 1.24
C TRP A 118 -1.98 43.07 0.04
#